data_AF-A0A0Q0IQV4-F1
#
_entry.id   AF-A0A0Q0IQV4-F1
#
_cell.length_a   1.000
_cell.length_b   1.000
_cell.length_c   1.000
_cell.angle_alpha   90.00
_cell.angle_beta   90.00
_cell.angle_gamma   90.00
#
_symmetry.space_group_name_H-M   'P 1'
#
loop_
_entity.id
_entity.type
_entity.pdbx_description
1 polymer ?
#
loop_
_entity_poly.entity_id
_entity_poly.type
_entity_poly.pdbx_seq_one_letter_code
_entity_poly.pdbx_strand_id
1 'polypeptide(L)'
;MQSTELKDFVVDKIDDLKAKDVVVLDVANQSHITDFMVICSGTSKTHVRAIAENMIVEAKTAGMQPLGVEGRDSSEWVLVDLGGVILHVMQQATREFYDLEKLWTDSDA
;
A
#
# COMPACT_ATOMS: atom_id res chain seq x y z
N MET A 1 1.41 -16.92 -4.14
CA MET A 1 1.66 -15.93 -5.20
C MET A 1 3.06 -15.38 -4.97
N GLN A 2 3.87 -15.21 -6.01
CA GLN A 2 5.20 -14.59 -5.85
C GLN A 2 5.05 -13.09 -5.55
N SER A 3 6.04 -12.45 -4.92
CA SER A 3 5.93 -11.04 -4.50
C SER A 3 5.69 -10.07 -5.67
N THR A 4 6.27 -10.34 -6.85
CA THR A 4 6.02 -9.53 -8.05
C THR A 4 4.58 -9.64 -8.54
N GLU A 5 4.03 -10.86 -8.59
CA GLU A 5 2.63 -11.10 -8.95
C GLU A 5 1.67 -10.47 -7.93
N LEU A 6 2.03 -10.52 -6.64
CA LEU A 6 1.29 -9.87 -5.56
C LEU A 6 1.28 -8.36 -5.72
N LYS A 7 2.43 -7.76 -6.08
CA LYS A 7 2.54 -6.33 -6.35
C LYS A 7 1.65 -5.92 -7.53
N ASP A 8 1.65 -6.70 -8.62
CA ASP A 8 0.77 -6.43 -9.77
C ASP A 8 -0.72 -6.56 -9.39
N PHE A 9 -1.08 -7.57 -8.61
CA PHE A 9 -2.43 -7.75 -8.08
C PHE A 9 -2.87 -6.56 -7.21
N VAL A 10 -2.01 -6.07 -6.31
CA VAL A 10 -2.32 -4.91 -5.46
C VAL A 10 -2.55 -3.67 -6.32
N VAL A 11 -1.67 -3.39 -7.27
CA VAL A 11 -1.76 -2.21 -8.15
C VAL A 11 -3.04 -2.24 -8.98
N ASP A 12 -3.40 -3.39 -9.55
CA ASP A 12 -4.63 -3.58 -10.32
C ASP A 12 -5.87 -3.26 -9.46
N LYS A 13 -5.94 -3.83 -8.24
CA LYS A 13 -7.11 -3.69 -7.36
C LYS A 13 -7.28 -2.27 -6.81
N ILE A 14 -6.19 -1.55 -6.53
CA ILE A 14 -6.30 -0.15 -6.11
C ILE A 14 -6.62 0.79 -7.29
N ASP A 15 -6.23 0.45 -8.52
CA ASP A 15 -6.61 1.22 -9.72
C ASP A 15 -8.10 1.07 -10.09
N ASP A 16 -8.68 -0.11 -9.86
CA ASP A 16 -10.12 -0.36 -9.97
C ASP A 16 -10.92 0.67 -9.14
N LEU A 17 -10.38 1.05 -7.97
CA LEU A 17 -10.94 2.05 -7.07
C LEU A 17 -10.47 3.48 -7.33
N LYS A 18 -9.67 3.72 -8.37
CA LYS A 18 -9.19 5.06 -8.76
C LYS A 18 -8.32 5.72 -7.68
N ALA A 19 -7.51 4.90 -6.99
CA ALA A 19 -6.42 5.39 -6.16
C ALA A 19 -5.52 6.35 -6.97
N LYS A 20 -4.95 7.35 -6.30
CA LYS A 20 -4.16 8.41 -6.93
C LYS A 20 -2.68 8.22 -6.68
N ASP A 21 -1.89 8.66 -7.66
CA ASP A 21 -0.44 8.78 -7.56
C ASP A 21 0.21 7.48 -7.06
N VAL A 22 -0.20 6.35 -7.64
CA VAL A 22 0.31 5.03 -7.25
C VAL A 22 1.80 4.96 -7.57
N VAL A 23 2.60 4.73 -6.53
CA VAL A 23 4.05 4.54 -6.61
C VAL A 23 4.36 3.16 -6.07
N VAL A 24 5.28 2.47 -6.73
CA VAL A 24 5.81 1.19 -6.26
C VAL A 24 7.30 1.35 -6.04
N LEU A 25 7.75 0.98 -4.86
CA LEU A 25 9.15 0.98 -4.46
C LEU A 25 9.61 -0.47 -4.28
N ASP A 26 10.71 -0.82 -4.94
CA ASP A 26 11.42 -2.08 -4.69
C ASP A 26 12.39 -1.86 -3.52
N VAL A 27 12.08 -2.50 -2.40
CA VAL A 27 12.83 -2.34 -1.15
C VAL A 27 13.46 -3.67 -0.70
N ALA A 28 13.44 -4.70 -1.55
CA ALA A 28 13.95 -6.03 -1.22
C ALA A 28 15.44 -6.04 -0.84
N ASN A 29 16.22 -5.10 -1.40
CA ASN A 29 17.64 -4.95 -1.08
C ASN A 29 17.90 -4.07 0.16
N GLN A 30 16.88 -3.36 0.65
CA GLN A 30 16.99 -2.42 1.78
C GLN A 30 16.30 -2.95 3.05
N SER A 31 15.36 -3.89 2.91
CA SER A 31 14.54 -4.43 4.00
C SER A 31 14.40 -5.94 3.90
N HIS A 32 14.45 -6.62 5.04
CA HIS A 32 14.13 -8.05 5.14
C HIS A 32 12.65 -8.32 5.46
N ILE A 33 11.84 -7.26 5.61
CA ILE A 33 10.43 -7.38 6.03
C ILE A 33 9.51 -7.58 4.83
N THR A 34 9.73 -6.82 3.76
CA THR A 34 8.89 -6.84 2.56
C THR A 34 9.73 -6.58 1.31
N ASP A 35 9.28 -7.07 0.16
CA ASP A 35 9.99 -6.90 -1.11
C ASP A 35 9.55 -5.59 -1.81
N PHE A 36 8.26 -5.25 -1.72
CA PHE A 36 7.70 -4.06 -2.33
C PHE A 36 6.87 -3.22 -1.36
N MET A 37 7.03 -1.90 -1.47
CA MET A 37 6.09 -0.94 -0.90
C MET A 37 5.25 -0.35 -2.02
N VAL A 38 3.92 -0.43 -1.90
CA VAL A 38 2.99 0.27 -2.77
C VAL A 38 2.41 1.44 -2.00
N ILE A 39 2.52 2.65 -2.53
CA ILE A 39 2.05 3.88 -1.90
C ILE A 39 1.05 4.54 -2.83
N CYS A 40 -0.13 4.88 -2.31
CA CYS A 40 -1.15 5.61 -3.06
C CYS A 40 -1.93 6.59 -2.19
N SER A 41 -2.58 7.54 -2.85
CA SER A 41 -3.41 8.57 -2.21
C SER A 41 -4.90 8.31 -2.44
N GLY A 42 -5.71 8.52 -1.41
CA GLY A 42 -7.16 8.66 -1.51
C GLY A 42 -7.58 10.13 -1.51
N THR A 43 -8.66 10.46 -2.21
CA THR A 43 -9.18 11.84 -2.33
C THR A 43 -9.98 12.30 -1.10
N SER A 44 -10.27 11.40 -0.16
CA SER A 44 -10.95 11.65 1.12
C SER A 44 -10.74 10.47 2.05
N LYS A 45 -11.02 10.63 3.36
CA LYS A 45 -11.01 9.50 4.33
C LYS A 45 -11.85 8.31 3.89
N THR A 46 -13.04 8.57 3.36
CA THR A 46 -13.93 7.50 2.87
C THR A 46 -13.30 6.76 1.70
N HIS A 47 -12.62 7.47 0.80
CA HIS A 47 -11.91 6.86 -0.32
C HIS A 47 -10.70 6.06 0.14
N VAL A 48 -9.87 6.60 1.05
CA VAL A 48 -8.75 5.87 1.68
C VAL A 48 -9.24 4.58 2.31
N ARG A 49 -10.31 4.65 3.11
CA ARG A 49 -10.93 3.48 3.72
C ARG A 49 -11.41 2.48 2.67
N ALA A 50 -12.12 2.94 1.64
CA ALA A 50 -12.65 2.07 0.60
C ALA A 50 -11.55 1.28 -0.12
N ILE A 51 -10.43 1.94 -0.46
CA ILE A 51 -9.26 1.29 -1.08
C ILE A 51 -8.72 0.19 -0.17
N ALA A 52 -8.43 0.51 1.10
CA ALA A 52 -7.86 -0.45 2.02
C ALA A 52 -8.81 -1.62 2.33
N GLU A 53 -10.10 -1.35 2.53
CA GLU A 53 -11.12 -2.36 2.80
C GLU A 53 -11.32 -3.31 1.62
N ASN A 54 -11.40 -2.77 0.40
CA ASN A 54 -11.47 -3.60 -0.79
C ASN A 54 -10.22 -4.45 -0.93
N MET A 55 -9.02 -3.89 -0.71
CA MET A 55 -7.79 -4.67 -0.77
C MET A 55 -7.82 -5.88 0.19
N ILE A 56 -8.33 -5.68 1.42
CA ILE A 56 -8.49 -6.77 2.39
C ILE A 56 -9.46 -7.86 1.89
N VAL A 57 -10.57 -7.45 1.26
CA VAL A 57 -11.58 -8.39 0.72
C VAL A 57 -11.02 -9.14 -0.49
N GLU A 58 -10.38 -8.44 -1.42
CA GLU A 58 -9.79 -9.00 -2.63
C GLU A 58 -8.65 -9.96 -2.29
N ALA A 59 -7.79 -9.61 -1.33
CA ALA A 59 -6.74 -10.50 -0.83
C ALA A 59 -7.33 -11.81 -0.29
N LYS A 60 -8.36 -11.73 0.56
CA LYS A 60 -9.05 -12.91 1.10
C LYS A 60 -9.70 -13.75 0.01
N THR A 61 -10.29 -13.11 -0.99
CA THR A 61 -10.93 -13.77 -2.13
C THR A 61 -9.90 -14.51 -2.99
N ALA A 62 -8.70 -13.95 -3.12
CA ALA A 62 -7.56 -14.59 -3.76
C ALA A 62 -6.87 -15.68 -2.88
N GLY A 63 -7.45 -16.03 -1.72
CA GLY A 63 -6.92 -17.05 -0.82
C GLY A 63 -5.74 -16.58 0.04
N MET A 64 -5.53 -15.27 0.15
CA MET A 64 -4.48 -14.67 0.96
C MET A 64 -5.05 -14.04 2.22
N GLN A 65 -4.35 -14.21 3.34
CA GLN A 65 -4.70 -13.55 4.59
C GLN A 65 -3.73 -12.38 4.81
N PRO A 66 -4.22 -11.12 4.85
CA PRO A 66 -3.38 -10.00 5.28
C PRO A 66 -2.79 -10.28 6.67
N LEU A 67 -1.50 -10.02 6.83
CA LEU A 67 -0.77 -10.25 8.08
C LEU A 67 -1.17 -9.22 9.15
N GLY A 68 -1.47 -8.00 8.72
CA GLY A 68 -1.84 -6.89 9.59
C GLY A 68 -2.54 -5.77 8.83
N VAL A 69 -3.35 -5.00 9.56
CA VAL A 69 -3.97 -3.77 9.07
C VAL A 69 -3.92 -2.73 10.17
N GLU A 70 -3.35 -1.57 9.89
CA GLU A 70 -3.19 -0.47 10.85
C GLU A 70 -3.81 0.84 10.35
N GLY A 71 -4.17 1.75 11.27
CA GLY A 71 -4.68 3.08 10.93
C GLY A 71 -6.10 3.13 10.33
N ARG A 72 -6.77 1.98 10.25
CA ARG A 72 -8.11 1.81 9.66
C ARG A 72 -9.17 2.77 10.21
N ASP A 73 -9.18 3.01 11.51
CA ASP A 73 -10.21 3.81 12.18
C ASP A 73 -10.12 5.31 11.84
N SER A 74 -8.90 5.86 11.70
CA SER A 74 -8.71 7.26 11.34
C SER A 74 -8.86 7.49 9.84
N SER A 75 -8.48 6.49 9.03
CA SER A 75 -8.45 6.54 7.56
C SER A 75 -7.65 7.74 7.01
N GLU A 76 -6.71 8.26 7.79
CA GLU A 76 -5.73 9.26 7.35
C GLU A 76 -4.57 8.60 6.63
N TRP A 77 -4.15 7.46 7.19
CA TRP A 77 -3.12 6.58 6.64
C TRP A 77 -3.47 5.18 7.10
N VAL A 78 -3.75 4.31 6.13
CA VAL A 78 -4.00 2.89 6.36
C VAL A 78 -2.85 2.10 5.78
N LEU A 79 -2.31 1.18 6.58
CA LEU A 79 -1.31 0.20 6.15
C LEU A 79 -1.99 -1.16 6.04
N VAL A 80 -1.78 -1.86 4.93
CA VAL A 80 -2.21 -3.24 4.72
C VAL A 80 -0.98 -4.09 4.41
N ASP A 81 -0.65 -4.99 5.33
CA ASP A 81 0.49 -5.88 5.22
C ASP A 81 0.05 -7.21 4.56
N LEU A 82 0.63 -7.51 3.40
CA LEU A 82 0.41 -8.73 2.63
C LEU A 82 1.68 -9.61 2.57
N GLY A 83 2.64 -9.37 3.48
CA GLY A 83 3.94 -10.04 3.53
C GLY A 83 4.92 -9.45 2.51
N GLY A 84 5.01 -10.06 1.33
CA GLY A 84 5.93 -9.63 0.26
C GLY A 84 5.60 -8.25 -0.33
N VAL A 85 4.43 -7.70 -0.01
CA VAL A 85 4.01 -6.35 -0.38
C VAL A 85 3.34 -5.66 0.80
N ILE A 86 3.71 -4.41 1.07
CA ILE A 86 2.98 -3.54 2.01
C ILE A 86 2.32 -2.39 1.24
N LEU A 87 1.00 -2.30 1.35
CA LEU A 87 0.21 -1.21 0.77
C LEU A 87 0.02 -0.09 1.80
N HIS A 88 0.38 1.13 1.41
CA HIS A 88 0.14 2.37 2.14
C HIS A 88 -0.90 3.20 1.38
N VAL A 89 -2.05 3.44 2.01
CA VAL A 89 -3.11 4.29 1.47
C VAL A 89 -3.25 5.51 2.36
N MET A 90 -2.97 6.70 1.84
CA MET A 90 -2.94 7.93 2.64
C MET A 90 -3.86 9.01 2.09
N GLN A 91 -4.26 9.96 2.93
CA GLN A 91 -4.66 11.27 2.43
C GLN A 91 -3.46 12.01 1.84
N GLN A 92 -3.70 12.82 0.81
CA GLN A 92 -2.64 13.58 0.13
C GLN A 92 -1.78 14.40 1.10
N ALA A 93 -2.41 15.14 2.02
CA ALA A 93 -1.69 15.95 3.00
C ALA A 93 -0.82 15.11 3.96
N THR A 94 -1.27 13.90 4.32
CA THR A 94 -0.51 12.99 5.16
C THR A 94 0.69 12.43 4.42
N ARG A 95 0.51 12.05 3.14
CA ARG A 95 1.61 11.59 2.29
C ARG A 95 2.67 12.65 2.09
N GLU A 96 2.27 13.89 1.81
CA GLU A 96 3.20 15.03 1.67
C GLU A 96 3.95 15.35 2.96
N PHE A 97 3.31 15.17 4.12
CA PHE A 97 3.95 15.41 5.41
C PHE A 97 5.01 14.37 5.75
N TYR A 98 4.74 13.09 5.49
CA TYR A 98 5.65 11.99 5.84
C TYR A 98 6.68 11.67 4.75
N ASP A 99 6.36 11.94 3.48
CA ASP A 99 7.26 11.78 2.32
C ASP A 99 8.04 10.47 2.32
N LEU A 100 7.32 9.34 2.48
CA LEU A 100 7.94 8.02 2.61
C LEU A 100 8.74 7.66 1.36
N GLU A 101 8.27 8.05 0.19
CA GLU A 101 8.97 7.80 -1.07
C GLU A 101 10.41 8.27 -0.98
N LYS A 102 10.64 9.50 -0.50
CA LYS A 102 11.98 10.05 -0.35
C LYS A 102 12.85 9.22 0.60
N LEU A 103 12.30 8.76 1.73
CA LEU A 103 13.03 7.96 2.70
C LEU A 103 13.61 6.66 2.10
N TRP A 104 12.89 6.05 1.18
CA TRP A 104 13.25 4.75 0.58
C TRP A 104 13.96 4.88 -0.77
N THR A 105 13.90 6.04 -1.41
CA THR A 105 14.67 6.34 -2.63
C THR A 105 16.04 6.96 -2.33
N ASP A 106 16.22 7.65 -1.20
CA ASP A 106 17.50 8.29 -0.82
C ASP A 106 18.56 7.29 -0.28
N SER A 107 18.22 6.01 -0.20
CA SER A 107 19.11 4.94 0.31
C SER A 107 20.29 4.60 -0.62
N ASP A 108 20.36 5.18 -1.81
CA ASP A 108 21.43 5.01 -2.80
C ASP A 108 22.49 6.14 -2.76
N ALA A 109 22.80 6.68 -1.56
CA ALA A 109 23.87 7.66 -1.35
C ALA A 109 25.09 7.10 -0.60
#